data_AF-A0A7W0M4G0-F1
#
_entry.id   AF-A0A7W0M4G0-F1
#
_cell.length_a   1.000
_cell.length_b   1.000
_cell.length_c   1.000
_cell.angle_alpha   90.00
_cell.angle_beta   90.00
_cell.angle_gamma   90.00
#
_symmetry.space_group_name_H-M   'P 1'
#
loop_
_entity.id
_entity.type
_entity.pdbx_description
1 polymer ?
#
loop_
_entity_poly.entity_id
_entity_poly.type
_entity_poly.pdbx_seq_one_letter_code
_entity_poly.pdbx_strand_id
1 'polypeptide(L)' 'LVIEWYDVHERDITMIELLDAEEVFLTSTTRDVQGLTDLDGRVFPTYQPVTERVFKEWAHREALDIDP' A
#
# COMPACT_ATOMS: atom_id res chain seq x y z
N LEU A 1 5.35 1.99 -10.79
CA LEU A 1 5.93 1.79 -9.44
C LEU A 1 5.41 0.52 -8.76
N VAL A 2 4.55 0.51 -7.74
CA VAL A 2 4.24 -0.76 -7.01
C VAL A 2 3.55 -1.83 -7.86
N ILE A 3 2.63 -1.43 -8.75
CA ILE A 3 1.87 -2.35 -9.61
C ILE A 3 2.75 -3.10 -10.63
N GLU A 4 3.97 -2.62 -10.88
CA GLU A 4 4.93 -3.26 -11.80
C GLU A 4 5.81 -4.29 -11.09
N TRP A 5 5.83 -4.28 -9.75
CA TRP A 5 6.74 -5.10 -8.95
C TRP A 5 6.05 -6.35 -8.38
N TYR A 6 4.72 -6.38 -8.40
CA TYR A 6 3.89 -7.44 -7.83
C TYR A 6 2.80 -7.87 -8.80
N ASP A 7 2.20 -9.04 -8.53
CA ASP A 7 1.00 -9.48 -9.22
C ASP A 7 -0.21 -8.66 -8.71
N VAL A 8 -0.57 -7.62 -9.47
CA VAL A 8 -1.61 -6.66 -9.10
C VAL A 8 -2.76 -6.72 -10.09
N HIS A 9 -3.98 -6.67 -9.55
CA HIS A 9 -5.20 -6.57 -10.32
C HIS A 9 -5.81 -5.17 -10.17
N GLU A 10 -5.62 -4.32 -11.18
CA GLU A 10 -6.26 -3.01 -11.22
C GLU A 10 -7.73 -3.17 -11.63
N ARG A 11 -8.64 -2.66 -10.79
CA ARG A 11 -10.08 -2.68 -11.02
C ARG A 11 -10.75 -1.56 -10.25
N ASP A 12 -11.94 -1.20 -10.69
CA ASP A 12 -12.83 -0.38 -9.90
C ASP A 12 -13.28 -1.14 -8.64
N ILE A 13 -13.30 -0.43 -7.52
CA ILE A 13 -13.84 -0.90 -6.25
C ILE A 13 -14.83 0.12 -5.70
N THR A 14 -15.86 -0.37 -5.03
CA THR A 14 -16.78 0.47 -4.26
C THR A 14 -16.22 0.78 -2.88
N MET A 15 -16.75 1.83 -2.22
CA MET A 15 -16.39 2.14 -0.83
C MET A 15 -16.73 1.00 0.14
N ILE A 16 -17.73 0.18 -0.18
CA ILE A 16 -18.12 -0.95 0.66
C ILE A 16 -17.07 -2.06 0.56
N GLU A 17 -16.59 -2.39 -0.64
CA GLU A 17 -15.53 -3.40 -0.82
C GLU A 17 -14.22 -3.00 -0.12
N LEU A 18 -13.91 -1.70 -0.02
CA LEU A 18 -12.74 -1.21 0.71
C LEU A 18 -12.79 -1.57 2.21
N LEU A 19 -13.99 -1.71 2.78
CA LEU A 19 -14.19 -2.14 4.17
C LEU A 19 -13.95 -3.64 4.38
N ASP A 20 -13.80 -4.44 3.33
CA ASP A 20 -13.47 -5.86 3.43
C ASP A 20 -11.96 -6.12 3.29
N ALA A 21 -11.18 -5.13 2.86
CA ALA A 21 -9.74 -5.27 2.65
C ALA A 21 -8.99 -5.58 3.96
N GLU A 22 -8.10 -6.58 3.98
CA GLU A 22 -7.31 -6.93 5.18
C GLU A 22 -6.28 -5.84 5.54
N GLU A 23 -5.71 -5.20 4.52
CA GLU A 23 -4.75 -4.10 4.62
C GLU A 23 -5.07 -3.03 3.58
N VAL A 24 -4.82 -1.77 3.90
CA VAL A 24 -4.90 -0.65 2.96
C VAL A 24 -3.69 0.24 3.18
N PHE A 25 -3.07 0.70 2.10
CA PHE A 25 -1.98 1.66 2.16
C PHE A 25 -2.13 2.73 1.08
N LEU A 26 -1.56 3.89 1.33
CA LEU A 26 -1.39 4.96 0.36
C LEU A 26 0.02 4.94 -0.18
N THR A 27 0.18 5.37 -1.44
CA THR A 27 1.49 5.63 -2.01
C THR A 27 1.57 7.04 -2.55
N SER A 28 2.67 7.74 -2.31
CA SER A 28 2.95 9.03 -2.94
C SER A 28 4.44 9.33 -2.95
N THR A 29 4.88 10.23 -3.83
CA THR A 29 6.29 10.65 -3.93
C THR A 29 6.85 11.24 -2.63
N THR A 30 6.01 11.73 -1.70
CA THR A 30 6.46 12.35 -0.45
C THR A 30 6.25 11.49 0.78
N ARG A 31 5.56 10.35 0.65
CA ARG A 31 5.22 9.46 1.78
C ARG A 31 5.50 7.98 1.51
N ASP A 32 6.12 7.67 0.38
CA ASP A 32 6.49 6.33 -0.03
C ASP A 32 5.28 5.40 0.02
N VAL A 33 5.25 4.47 0.99
CA VAL A 33 4.18 3.52 1.25
C VAL A 33 3.72 3.72 2.70
N GLN A 34 2.48 4.13 2.89
CA GLN A 34 1.90 4.45 4.19
C GLN A 34 0.69 3.56 4.49
N GLY A 35 0.82 2.62 5.42
CA GLY A 35 -0.29 1.79 5.91
C GLY A 35 -1.35 2.61 6.65
N LEU A 36 -2.61 2.29 6.42
CA LEU A 36 -3.74 2.88 7.13
C LEU A 36 -4.00 2.11 8.42
N THR A 37 -4.34 2.85 9.48
CA THR A 37 -4.78 2.27 10.76
C THR A 37 -6.27 2.46 11.01
N ASP A 38 -6.90 3.42 10.35
CA ASP A 38 -8.33 3.71 10.45
C ASP A 38 -8.86 4.25 9.11
N LEU A 39 -10.09 3.88 8.76
CA LEU A 39 -10.86 4.44 7.66
C LEU A 39 -12.34 4.47 8.03
N ASP A 40 -12.93 5.66 8.12
CA ASP A 40 -14.36 5.86 8.44
C ASP A 40 -14.84 5.08 9.69
N GLY A 41 -13.98 4.99 10.71
CA GLY A 41 -14.27 4.27 11.96
C GLY A 41 -14.02 2.75 11.90
N ARG A 42 -13.54 2.23 10.77
CA ARG A 42 -12.98 0.88 10.68
C ARG A 42 -11.49 0.92 11.00
N VAL A 43 -11.11 0.23 12.08
CA VAL A 43 -9.71 0.08 12.49
C VAL A 43 -9.07 -1.12 11.79
N PHE A 44 -7.89 -0.91 11.22
CA PHE A 44 -7.06 -1.96 10.62
C PHE A 44 -6.08 -2.54 11.65
N PRO A 45 -5.67 -3.82 11.49
CA PRO A 45 -4.64 -4.40 12.35
C PRO A 45 -3.33 -3.60 12.31
N THR A 46 -2.62 -3.56 13.45
CA THR A 46 -1.27 -2.96 13.51
C THR A 46 -0.26 -3.77 12.71
N TYR A 47 -0.44 -5.09 12.64
CA TYR A 47 0.41 -5.96 11.83
C TYR A 47 -0.10 -5.99 10.38
N GLN A 48 0.71 -5.47 9.46
CA GLN A 48 0.37 -5.27 8.04
C GLN A 48 1.48 -5.85 7.14
N PRO A 49 1.61 -7.18 7.05
CA PRO A 49 2.72 -7.83 6.35
C PRO A 49 2.80 -7.56 4.84
N VAL A 50 1.69 -7.29 4.15
CA VAL A 50 1.74 -6.89 2.74
C VAL A 50 2.34 -5.50 2.63
N THR A 51 1.81 -4.56 3.41
CA THR A 51 2.25 -3.16 3.43
C THR A 51 3.71 -3.03 3.83
N GLU A 52 4.16 -3.76 4.86
CA GLU A 52 5.57 -3.78 5.28
C GLU A 52 6.51 -4.28 4.18
N ARG A 53 6.08 -5.28 3.39
CA ARG A 53 6.88 -5.79 2.27
C ARG A 53 6.99 -4.75 1.16
N VAL A 54 5.87 -4.12 0.80
CA VAL A 54 5.84 -3.08 -0.24
C VAL A 54 6.70 -1.89 0.17
N PHE A 55 6.65 -1.45 1.43
CA PHE A 55 7.52 -0.39 1.96
C PHE A 55 9.02 -0.75 1.83
N LYS A 56 9.40 -1.97 2.20
CA LYS A 56 10.81 -2.41 2.11
C LYS A 56 11.31 -2.44 0.66
N GLU A 57 10.47 -2.90 -0.27
CA GLU A 57 10.81 -2.93 -1.69
C GLU A 57 10.93 -1.52 -2.27
N TRP A 58 10.02 -0.61 -1.91
CA TRP A 58 10.09 0.79 -2.30
C TRP A 58 11.42 1.43 -1.85
N ALA A 59 11.74 1.33 -0.56
CA ALA A 59 12.97 1.87 -0.01
C ALA A 59 14.24 1.27 -0.64
N HIS A 60 14.18 0.00 -1.06
CA HIS A 60 15.28 -0.64 -1.77
C HIS A 60 15.48 -0.03 -3.16
N ARG A 61 14.39 0.19 -3.92
CA ARG A 61 14.44 0.66 -5.30
C ARG A 61 14.72 2.15 -5.41
N GLU A 62 14.11 2.97 -4.56
CA GLU A 62 14.37 4.41 -4.49
C GLU A 62 15.86 4.72 -4.26
N ALA A 63 16.56 3.86 -3.50
CA ALA A 63 18.00 3.98 -3.29
C ALA A 63 18.84 3.64 -4.53
N LEU A 64 18.28 2.92 -5.50
CA LEU A 64 18.95 2.50 -6.74
C LEU A 64 18.63 3.41 -7.92
N ASP A 65 17.42 3.96 -7.96
CA ASP A 65 16.93 4.86 -9.01
C ASP A 65 16.03 5.95 -8.41
N ILE A 66 16.21 7.19 -8.88
CA ILE A 66 15.39 8.34 -8.48
C ILE A 66 13.96 8.23 -9.05
N ASP A 67 13.76 7.42 -10.09
CA ASP A 67 12.45 7.04 -10.64
C ASP A 67 12.28 5.51 -10.60
N PRO A 68 11.96 4.93 -9.43
CA PRO A 68 12.02 3.49 -9.18
C PRO A 68 10.90 2.64 -9.79
#